data_AF-A0A3A8RSV9-F1
#
_entry.id   AF-A0A3A8RSV9-F1
#
_cell.length_a   1.000
_cell.length_b   1.000
_cell.length_c   1.000
_cell.angle_alpha   90.00
_cell.angle_beta   90.00
_cell.angle_gamma   90.00
#
_symmetry.space_group_name_H-M   'P 1'
#
loop_
_entity.id
_entity.type
_entity.pdbx_description
1 polymer ?
#
loop_
_entity_poly.entity_id
_entity_poly.type
_entity_poly.pdbx_seq_one_letter_code
_entity_poly.pdbx_strand_id
1 'polypeptide(L)'
;MRWYRSGDPRFKTCFPDWPGAERGAPEAFFAWCLSRYAHAARRHAGPLGAWVDYAQLPGAVPGHLLSHFGLEADAAQRARMEEKSRYRSKGNTREAFVPDGAVKRAEATKPIREAVTRWL
;
A
#
# COMPACT_ATOMS: atom_id res chain seq x y z
N MET A 1 -2.81 18.51 -1.92
CA MET A 1 -1.81 19.18 -1.06
C MET A 1 -2.14 20.62 -0.66
N ARG A 2 -2.97 21.36 -1.42
CA ARG A 2 -3.34 22.75 -1.09
C ARG A 2 -3.82 22.91 0.35
N TRP A 3 -4.68 22.00 0.82
CA TRP A 3 -5.24 21.97 2.17
C TRP A 3 -4.22 21.74 3.31
N TYR A 4 -3.25 20.84 3.10
CA TYR A 4 -2.13 20.62 4.04
C TYR A 4 -1.20 21.83 4.09
N ARG A 5 -0.86 22.37 2.92
CA ARG A 5 0.07 23.51 2.79
C ARG A 5 -0.56 24.84 3.21
N SER A 6 -1.88 24.99 3.11
CA SER A 6 -2.60 26.23 3.44
C SER A 6 -2.84 26.43 4.93
N GLY A 7 -2.46 25.48 5.79
CA GLY A 7 -2.71 25.57 7.24
C GLY A 7 -4.20 25.65 7.58
N ASP A 8 -5.04 24.97 6.80
CA ASP A 8 -6.49 24.98 7.02
C ASP A 8 -6.82 24.53 8.45
N PRO A 9 -7.64 25.28 9.22
CA PRO A 9 -7.94 24.96 10.61
C PRO A 9 -8.49 23.54 10.81
N ARG A 10 -9.20 22.99 9.83
CA ARG A 10 -9.75 21.63 9.87
C ARG A 10 -8.67 20.56 9.89
N PHE A 11 -7.46 20.86 9.42
CA PHE A 11 -6.36 19.91 9.45
C PHE A 11 -6.05 19.45 10.88
N LYS A 12 -5.99 20.39 11.83
CA LYS A 12 -5.79 20.05 13.25
C LYS A 12 -6.96 19.27 13.84
N THR A 13 -8.18 19.55 13.38
CA THR A 13 -9.37 18.78 13.79
C THR A 13 -9.32 17.34 13.29
N CYS A 14 -8.88 17.12 12.04
CA CYS A 14 -8.80 15.78 11.45
C CYS A 14 -7.56 14.99 11.92
N PHE A 15 -6.46 15.66 12.23
CA PHE A 15 -5.19 15.05 12.63
C PHE A 15 -4.64 15.70 13.91
N PRO A 16 -5.37 15.58 15.04
CA PRO A 16 -4.99 16.23 16.29
C PRO A 16 -3.67 15.70 16.85
N ASP A 17 -3.37 14.42 16.59
CA ASP A 17 -2.17 13.74 17.08
C ASP A 17 -0.95 13.90 16.16
N TRP A 18 -1.07 14.65 15.04
CA TRP A 18 0.07 14.84 14.14
C TRP A 18 1.16 15.63 14.88
N PRO A 19 2.34 15.03 15.17
CA PRO A 19 3.34 15.67 16.03
C PRO A 19 4.06 16.85 15.36
N GLY A 20 3.78 17.12 14.08
CA GLY A 20 4.38 18.22 13.34
C GLY A 20 5.81 17.94 12.94
N ALA A 21 6.03 17.65 11.65
CA ALA A 21 7.26 18.11 11.00
C ALA A 21 7.06 19.55 10.51
N GLU A 22 8.14 20.27 10.22
CA GLU A 22 8.10 21.62 9.65
C GLU A 22 7.03 21.74 8.55
N ARG A 23 6.26 22.84 8.57
CA ARG A 23 5.27 23.15 7.53
C ARG A 23 6.01 23.23 6.20
N GLY A 24 5.86 22.22 5.34
CA GLY A 24 6.60 22.13 4.08
C GLY A 24 7.08 20.73 3.70
N ALA A 25 7.06 19.77 4.63
CA ALA A 25 7.45 18.38 4.38
C ALA A 25 6.22 17.44 4.32
N PRO A 26 5.49 17.37 3.19
CA PRO A 26 4.33 16.48 3.05
C PRO A 26 4.67 15.00 3.19
N GLU A 27 5.90 14.59 2.88
CA GLU A 27 6.39 13.22 2.96
C GLU A 27 6.29 12.67 4.38
N ALA A 28 6.68 13.47 5.38
CA ALA A 28 6.61 13.10 6.79
C ALA A 28 5.17 12.87 7.26
N PHE A 29 4.23 13.72 6.80
CA PHE A 29 2.82 13.57 7.11
C PHE A 29 2.23 12.28 6.49
N PHE A 30 2.59 11.98 5.24
CA PHE A 30 2.13 10.76 4.58
C PHE A 30 2.71 9.49 5.21
N ALA A 31 4.01 9.48 5.52
CA ALA A 31 4.65 8.35 6.18
C ALA A 31 4.03 8.07 7.56
N TRP A 32 3.73 9.13 8.34
CA TRP A 32 3.02 9.01 9.62
C TRP A 32 1.59 8.53 9.49
N CYS A 33 0.83 9.03 8.51
CA CYS A 33 -0.51 8.50 8.23
C CYS A 33 -0.44 7.01 7.91
N LEU A 34 0.48 6.62 7.02
CA LEU A 34 0.64 5.22 6.62
C LEU A 34 1.05 4.33 7.79
N SER A 35 1.93 4.80 8.68
CA SER A 35 2.35 4.03 9.84
C SER A 35 1.21 3.78 10.83
N ARG A 36 0.32 4.77 11.03
CA ARG A 36 -0.91 4.57 11.82
C ARG A 36 -1.81 3.51 11.22
N TYR A 37 -2.04 3.53 9.91
CA TYR A 37 -2.81 2.48 9.24
C TYR A 37 -2.14 1.12 9.36
N ALA A 38 -0.82 1.05 9.16
CA ALA A 38 -0.08 -0.19 9.27
C ALA A 38 -0.13 -0.77 10.69
N HIS A 39 0.06 0.06 11.72
CA HIS A 39 -0.08 -0.36 13.11
C HIS A 39 -1.49 -0.81 13.44
N ALA A 40 -2.52 -0.08 13.01
CA ALA A 40 -3.91 -0.47 13.21
C ALA A 40 -4.22 -1.80 12.54
N ALA A 41 -3.85 -1.96 11.26
CA ALA A 41 -4.02 -3.21 10.52
C ALA A 41 -3.28 -4.37 11.19
N ARG A 42 -2.14 -4.12 11.85
CA ARG A 42 -1.32 -5.18 12.44
C ARG A 42 -1.99 -5.78 13.66
N ARG A 43 -2.84 -5.02 14.34
CA ARG A 43 -3.69 -5.52 15.45
C ARG A 43 -4.76 -6.50 14.98
N HIS A 44 -5.05 -6.53 13.67
CA HIS A 44 -5.99 -7.45 13.04
C HIS A 44 -5.30 -8.59 12.28
N ALA A 45 -3.97 -8.72 12.38
CA ALA A 45 -3.27 -9.86 11.83
C ALA A 45 -3.76 -11.16 12.50
N GLY A 46 -4.00 -12.20 11.71
CA GLY A 46 -4.52 -13.48 12.18
C GLY A 46 -5.64 -13.98 11.30
N PRO A 47 -6.60 -14.77 11.82
CA PRO A 47 -7.65 -15.39 11.01
C PRO A 47 -8.55 -14.43 10.23
N LEU A 48 -8.64 -13.16 10.66
CA LEU A 48 -9.50 -12.14 10.05
C LEU A 48 -8.71 -11.08 9.25
N GLY A 49 -7.39 -11.24 9.11
CA GLY A 49 -6.55 -10.27 8.42
C GLY A 49 -5.25 -10.88 7.89
N ALA A 50 -5.09 -10.85 6.57
CA ALA A 50 -3.88 -11.27 5.87
C ALA A 50 -3.00 -10.08 5.49
N TRP A 51 -1.70 -10.23 5.74
CA TRP A 51 -0.67 -9.32 5.26
C TRP A 51 0.00 -9.91 4.03
N VAL A 52 0.10 -9.09 2.98
CA VAL A 52 0.66 -9.52 1.70
C VAL A 52 1.76 -8.54 1.31
N ASP A 53 2.96 -9.06 1.12
CA ASP A 53 4.02 -8.26 0.52
C ASP A 53 3.69 -8.04 -0.96
N TYR A 54 3.75 -6.80 -1.41
CA TYR A 54 3.56 -6.45 -2.81
C TYR A 54 4.48 -7.25 -3.74
N ALA A 55 5.69 -7.60 -3.29
CA ALA A 55 6.63 -8.43 -4.05
C ALA A 55 6.13 -9.88 -4.28
N GLN A 56 5.18 -10.36 -3.48
CA GLN A 56 4.57 -11.68 -3.64
C GLN A 56 3.39 -11.64 -4.62
N LEU A 57 2.92 -10.46 -5.03
CA LEU A 57 1.83 -10.34 -5.99
C LEU A 57 2.34 -10.50 -7.43
N PRO A 58 1.55 -11.14 -8.31
CA PRO A 58 0.20 -11.67 -8.08
C PRO A 58 0.17 -13.08 -7.44
N GLY A 59 1.31 -13.77 -7.34
CA GLY A 59 1.41 -15.19 -6.94
C GLY A 59 0.84 -15.52 -5.55
N ALA A 60 0.80 -14.56 -4.63
CA ALA A 60 0.18 -14.73 -3.31
C ALA A 60 -1.32 -15.07 -3.38
N VAL A 61 -2.02 -14.66 -4.46
CA VAL A 61 -3.47 -14.87 -4.63
C VAL A 61 -3.81 -16.36 -4.65
N PRO A 62 -3.40 -17.14 -5.66
CA PRO A 62 -3.67 -18.58 -5.69
C PRO A 62 -2.89 -19.37 -4.61
N GLY A 63 -1.88 -18.75 -4.01
CA GLY A 63 -1.12 -19.33 -2.89
C GLY A 63 -1.92 -19.31 -1.59
N HIS A 64 -1.62 -18.36 -0.71
CA HIS A 64 -2.16 -18.35 0.65
C HIS A 64 -3.42 -17.49 0.81
N LEU A 65 -3.69 -16.55 -0.10
CA LEU A 65 -4.84 -15.65 0.04
C LEU A 65 -6.18 -16.35 -0.17
N LEU A 66 -6.31 -17.20 -1.18
CA LEU A 66 -7.55 -17.97 -1.38
C LEU A 66 -7.86 -18.81 -0.13
N SER A 67 -6.86 -19.57 0.35
CA SER A 67 -7.00 -20.40 1.55
C SER A 67 -7.35 -19.58 2.80
N HIS A 68 -6.77 -18.38 2.96
CA HIS A 68 -7.11 -17.48 4.06
C HIS A 68 -8.61 -17.11 4.08
N PHE A 69 -9.24 -16.98 2.92
CA PHE A 69 -10.67 -16.70 2.79
C PHE A 69 -11.54 -17.97 2.70
N GLY A 70 -10.98 -19.15 2.92
CA GLY A 70 -11.71 -20.43 2.79
C GLY A 70 -12.14 -20.73 1.36
N LEU A 71 -11.44 -20.19 0.37
CA LEU A 71 -11.70 -20.40 -1.04
C LEU A 71 -10.72 -21.43 -1.60
N GLU A 72 -11.25 -22.32 -2.44
CA GLU A 72 -10.45 -23.26 -3.22
C GLU A 72 -10.57 -22.92 -4.71
N ALA A 73 -9.50 -23.20 -5.45
CA ALA A 73 -9.48 -23.03 -6.91
C ALA A 73 -8.94 -24.29 -7.58
N ASP A 74 -9.69 -24.80 -8.55
CA ASP A 74 -9.26 -25.89 -9.40
C ASP A 74 -8.15 -25.45 -10.39
N ALA A 75 -7.60 -26.41 -11.14
CA ALA A 75 -6.51 -26.14 -12.08
C ALA A 75 -6.90 -25.14 -13.18
N ALA A 76 -8.14 -25.18 -13.68
CA ALA A 76 -8.61 -24.29 -14.74
C ALA A 76 -8.79 -22.85 -14.21
N GLN A 77 -9.31 -22.71 -12.99
CA GLN A 77 -9.43 -21.42 -12.31
C GLN A 77 -8.06 -20.81 -12.01
N ARG A 78 -7.10 -21.61 -11.54
CA ARG A 78 -5.72 -21.16 -11.30
C ARG A 78 -5.05 -20.68 -12.60
N ALA A 79 -5.19 -21.44 -13.68
CA ALA A 79 -4.66 -21.04 -15.00
C ALA A 79 -5.26 -19.70 -15.47
N ARG A 80 -6.57 -19.48 -15.27
CA ARG A 80 -7.23 -18.20 -15.58
C ARG A 80 -6.73 -17.05 -14.71
N MET A 81 -6.51 -17.27 -13.41
CA MET A 81 -5.95 -16.25 -12.51
C MET A 81 -4.53 -15.86 -12.96
N GLU A 82 -3.70 -16.85 -13.30
CA GLU A 82 -2.35 -16.61 -13.81
C GLU A 82 -2.37 -15.81 -15.12
N GLU A 83 -3.22 -16.20 -16.08
CA GLU A 83 -3.42 -15.47 -17.33
C GLU A 83 -3.83 -14.01 -17.07
N LYS A 84 -4.84 -13.77 -16.23
CA LYS A 84 -5.34 -12.42 -15.93
C LYS A 84 -4.32 -11.55 -15.21
N SER A 85 -3.44 -12.17 -14.42
CA SER A 85 -2.42 -11.45 -13.66
C SER A 85 -1.34 -10.78 -14.53
N ARG A 86 -1.26 -11.17 -15.82
CA ARG A 86 -0.36 -10.56 -16.81
C ARG A 86 -0.76 -9.16 -17.23
N TYR A 87 -1.93 -8.67 -16.80
CA TYR A 87 -2.49 -7.38 -17.22
C TYR A 87 -2.75 -6.46 -16.04
N ARG A 88 -2.82 -5.14 -16.31
CA ARG A 88 -3.18 -4.14 -15.30
C ARG A 88 -4.60 -4.38 -14.78
N SER A 89 -4.76 -4.28 -13.46
CA SER A 89 -6.05 -4.41 -12.77
C SER A 89 -6.96 -3.18 -12.88
N LYS A 90 -6.43 -2.04 -13.33
CA LYS A 90 -7.17 -0.77 -13.53
C LYS A 90 -6.83 -0.18 -14.89
N GLY A 91 -7.81 0.44 -15.54
CA GLY A 91 -7.67 1.04 -16.87
C GLY A 91 -8.10 0.10 -18.00
N ASN A 92 -7.54 0.26 -19.19
CA ASN A 92 -7.78 -0.67 -20.30
C ASN A 92 -7.14 -2.03 -19.95
N THR A 93 -7.98 -3.01 -19.58
CA THR A 93 -7.62 -4.26 -18.90
C THR A 93 -6.76 -5.23 -19.71
N ARG A 94 -6.28 -4.83 -20.89
CA ARG A 94 -5.36 -5.60 -21.74
C ARG A 94 -3.94 -5.03 -21.79
N GLU A 95 -3.66 -3.93 -21.12
CA GLU A 95 -2.28 -3.45 -20.97
C GLU A 95 -1.47 -4.42 -20.10
N ALA A 96 -0.28 -4.82 -20.57
CA ALA A 96 0.59 -5.72 -19.83
C ALA A 96 1.01 -5.12 -18.49
N PHE A 97 1.01 -5.94 -17.44
CA PHE A 97 1.56 -5.57 -16.15
C PHE A 97 3.10 -5.60 -16.22
N VAL A 98 3.74 -4.53 -15.77
CA VAL A 98 5.20 -4.43 -15.65
C VAL A 98 5.53 -4.18 -14.18
N PRO A 99 6.29 -5.07 -13.51
CA PRO A 99 6.75 -4.82 -12.15
C PRO A 99 7.59 -3.53 -12.09
N ASP A 100 7.08 -2.50 -11.42
CA ASP A 100 7.71 -1.17 -11.35
C ASP A 100 8.28 -0.84 -9.97
N GLY A 101 8.22 -1.78 -9.01
CA GLY A 101 8.61 -1.54 -7.62
C GLY A 101 10.08 -1.13 -7.44
N ALA A 102 11.00 -1.71 -8.21
CA ALA A 102 12.42 -1.34 -8.13
C ALA A 102 12.66 0.09 -8.65
N VAL A 103 12.04 0.44 -9.77
CA VAL A 103 12.12 1.79 -10.37
C VAL A 103 11.55 2.82 -9.41
N LYS A 104 10.35 2.60 -8.87
CA LYS A 104 9.73 3.49 -7.88
C LYS A 104 10.56 3.67 -6.61
N ARG A 105 11.22 2.62 -6.13
CA ARG A 105 12.12 2.73 -4.97
C ARG A 105 13.38 3.54 -5.31
N ALA A 106 13.93 3.38 -6.51
CA ALA A 106 15.07 4.17 -6.96
C ALA A 106 14.71 5.66 -7.07
N GLU A 107 13.51 5.98 -7.56
CA GLU A 107 12.96 7.35 -7.67
C GLU A 107 12.65 7.99 -6.31
N ALA A 108 12.62 7.23 -5.21
CA ALA A 108 12.34 7.78 -3.88
C ALA A 108 13.41 8.81 -3.49
N THR A 109 12.98 10.06 -3.30
CA THR A 109 13.83 11.17 -2.89
C THR A 109 14.35 10.99 -1.46
N LYS A 110 15.41 11.70 -1.09
CA LYS A 110 15.96 11.68 0.28
C LYS A 110 14.90 11.98 1.35
N PRO A 111 14.04 13.02 1.22
CA PRO A 111 12.97 13.28 2.19
C PRO A 111 11.97 12.12 2.35
N ILE A 112 11.62 11.42 1.25
CA ILE A 112 10.75 10.23 1.33
C ILE A 112 11.43 9.12 2.14
N ARG A 113 12.70 8.83 1.85
CA ARG A 113 13.44 7.76 2.55
C ARG A 113 13.60 8.06 4.04
N GLU A 114 13.90 9.30 4.39
CA GLU A 114 14.00 9.75 5.78
C GLU A 114 12.65 9.69 6.50
N ALA A 115 11.57 10.11 5.84
CA ALA A 115 10.22 10.04 6.38
C ALA A 115 9.77 8.60 6.64
N VAL A 116 10.01 7.69 5.69
CA VAL A 116 9.72 6.26 5.85
C VAL A 116 10.52 5.70 7.02
N THR A 117 11.85 5.87 7.04
CA THR A 117 12.73 5.35 8.12
C THR A 117 12.30 5.82 9.51
N ARG A 118 11.76 7.05 9.62
CA ARG A 118 11.32 7.61 10.89
C ARG A 118 9.99 7.01 11.39
N TRP A 119 9.10 6.62 10.48
CA TRP A 119 7.70 6.33 10.82
C TRP A 119 7.25 4.90 10.55
N LEU A 120 7.83 4.21 9.57
CA LEU A 120 7.43 2.88 9.05
C LEU A 120 8.54 1.86 9.27
#